data_AF-A0A699R4E6-F1
#
_entry.id   AF-A0A699R4E6-F1
#
_cell.length_a   1.000
_cell.length_b   1.000
_cell.length_c   1.000
_cell.angle_alpha   90.00
_cell.angle_beta   90.00
_cell.angle_gamma   90.00
#
_symmetry.space_group_name_H-M   'P 1'
#
loop_
_entity.id
_entity.type
_entity.pdbx_description
1 polymer ?
#
loop_
_entity_poly.entity_id
_entity_poly.type
_entity_poly.pdbx_seq_one_letter_code
_entity_poly.pdbx_strand_id
1 'polypeptide(L)'
;MLDQKELNMRQRRWLELLSDYDCEIRCHLGKANVVADALSSKEQEPLRVRALVMTISMDLPKQILNVQTEARKLENIKNEDVGGMLVENAKNSEAIREQKLEP
;
A
#
# COMPACT_ATOMS: atom_id res chain seq x y z
N MET A 1 27.83 -27.79 -32.03
CA MET A 1 27.78 -26.33 -32.29
C MET A 1 26.33 -25.97 -32.46
N LEU A 2 25.84 -24.93 -31.78
CA LEU A 2 24.48 -24.43 -32.01
C LEU A 2 24.48 -23.71 -33.37
N ASP A 3 23.62 -24.14 -34.29
CA ASP A 3 23.56 -23.53 -35.62
C ASP A 3 23.02 -22.09 -35.54
N GLN A 4 23.77 -21.13 -36.11
CA GLN A 4 23.44 -19.70 -36.05
C GLN A 4 22.05 -19.37 -36.63
N LYS A 5 21.55 -20.24 -37.52
CA LYS A 5 20.25 -20.12 -38.18
C LYS A 5 19.06 -20.35 -37.23
N GLU A 6 19.27 -21.06 -36.13
CA GLU A 6 18.22 -21.40 -35.15
C GLU A 6 18.12 -20.38 -33.99
N LEU A 7 19.06 -19.43 -33.93
CA LEU A 7 19.09 -18.41 -32.88
C LEU A 7 18.17 -17.21 -33.21
N ASN A 8 17.40 -16.77 -32.22
CA ASN A 8 16.64 -15.53 -32.29
C ASN A 8 17.59 -14.31 -32.34
N MET A 9 17.16 -13.21 -32.95
CA MET A 9 17.93 -11.95 -33.04
C MET A 9 18.51 -11.48 -31.70
N ARG A 10 17.80 -11.69 -30.59
CA ARG A 10 18.31 -11.39 -29.26
C ARG A 10 19.51 -12.25 -28.90
N GLN A 11 19.42 -13.57 -29.11
CA GLN A 11 20.50 -14.51 -28.79
C GLN A 11 21.75 -14.24 -29.63
N ARG A 12 21.59 -13.87 -30.91
CA ARG A 12 22.73 -13.50 -31.78
C ARG A 12 23.46 -12.25 -31.26
N ARG A 13 22.73 -11.20 -30.87
CA ARG A 13 23.31 -10.00 -30.26
C ARG A 13 24.04 -10.30 -28.95
N TRP A 14 23.50 -11.21 -28.14
CA TRP A 14 24.18 -11.66 -26.92
C TRP A 14 25.47 -12.42 -27.20
N LEU A 15 25.50 -13.30 -28.22
CA LEU A 15 26.71 -14.03 -28.59
C LEU A 15 27.80 -13.11 -29.17
N GLU A 16 27.41 -12.12 -29.96
CA GLU A 16 28.32 -11.10 -30.47
C GLU A 16 28.99 -10.34 -29.32
N LEU A 17 28.18 -9.86 -28.36
CA LEU A 17 28.70 -9.23 -27.14
C LEU A 17 29.60 -10.17 -26.33
N LEU A 18 29.24 -11.44 -26.23
CA LEU A 18 30.03 -12.42 -25.49
C LEU A 18 31.36 -12.73 -26.17
N SER A 19 31.44 -12.64 -27.50
CA SER A 19 32.67 -12.89 -28.26
C SER A 19 33.76 -11.85 -27.99
N ASP A 20 33.39 -10.67 -27.51
CA ASP A 20 34.32 -9.63 -27.07
C ASP A 20 34.97 -9.94 -25.70
N TYR A 21 34.42 -10.92 -24.97
CA TYR A 21 34.94 -11.39 -23.69
C TYR A 21 35.46 -12.83 -23.84
N ASP A 22 36.68 -13.11 -23.38
CA ASP A 22 37.21 -14.48 -23.36
C ASP A 22 36.55 -15.31 -22.25
N CYS A 23 35.27 -15.64 -22.44
CA CYS A 23 34.45 -16.33 -21.46
C CYS A 23 33.83 -17.59 -22.04
N GLU A 24 34.03 -18.71 -21.34
CA GLU A 24 33.44 -20.01 -21.70
C GLU A 24 32.09 -20.16 -20.99
N ILE A 25 30.97 -20.23 -21.73
CA ILE A 25 29.66 -20.52 -21.14
C ILE A 25 29.61 -22.00 -20.75
N ARG A 26 29.83 -22.28 -19.47
CA ARG A 26 29.61 -23.61 -18.88
C ARG A 26 28.21 -23.69 -18.28
N CYS A 27 27.30 -24.37 -18.97
CA CYS A 27 25.97 -24.64 -18.44
C CYS A 27 26.04 -25.80 -17.44
N HIS A 28 25.96 -25.50 -16.15
CA HIS A 28 25.91 -26.51 -15.10
C HIS A 28 24.44 -26.86 -14.81
N LEU A 29 23.94 -27.98 -15.34
CA LEU A 29 22.67 -28.56 -14.88
C LEU A 29 22.84 -29.03 -13.41
N GLY A 30 22.60 -28.14 -12.44
CA GLY A 30 22.72 -28.47 -11.02
C GLY A 30 22.90 -27.26 -10.09
N LYS A 31 23.56 -27.48 -8.94
CA LYS A 31 23.67 -26.57 -7.78
C LYS A 31 24.15 -25.13 -8.07
N ALA A 32 24.81 -24.89 -9.21
CA ALA A 32 25.26 -23.55 -9.60
C ALA A 32 24.09 -22.59 -9.88
N ASN A 33 22.96 -23.10 -10.40
CA ASN A 33 21.75 -22.29 -10.57
C ASN A 33 21.14 -21.87 -9.24
N VAL A 34 21.31 -22.65 -8.17
CA VAL A 34 20.74 -22.32 -6.85
C VAL A 34 21.34 -21.03 -6.30
N VAL A 35 22.64 -20.80 -6.53
CA VAL A 35 23.31 -19.56 -6.11
C VAL A 35 22.85 -18.38 -6.96
N ALA A 36 22.77 -18.56 -8.28
CA ALA A 36 22.27 -17.52 -9.18
C ALA A 36 20.80 -17.17 -8.91
N ASP A 37 19.94 -18.15 -8.64
CA ASP A 37 18.53 -17.98 -8.30
C ASP A 37 18.36 -17.30 -6.94
N ALA A 38 19.16 -17.69 -5.94
CA ALA A 38 19.17 -17.05 -4.63
C ALA A 38 19.62 -15.58 -4.72
N LEU A 39 20.64 -15.27 -5.53
CA LEU A 39 21.11 -13.90 -5.76
C LEU A 39 20.16 -13.08 -6.66
N SER A 40 19.47 -13.74 -7.60
CA SER A 40 18.49 -13.12 -8.49
C SER A 40 17.13 -12.92 -7.82
N SER A 41 16.91 -13.53 -6.65
CA SER A 41 15.76 -13.23 -5.80
C SER A 41 15.93 -11.82 -5.24
N LYS A 42 15.64 -10.81 -6.08
CA LYS A 42 15.28 -9.48 -5.57
C LYS A 42 14.16 -9.69 -4.56
N GLU A 43 14.19 -8.96 -3.45
CA GLU A 43 13.11 -8.88 -2.45
C GLU A 43 11.83 -8.33 -3.10
N GLN A 44 11.25 -9.07 -4.02
CA GLN A 44 9.94 -8.81 -4.54
C GLN A 44 9.01 -9.32 -3.45
N GLU A 45 8.42 -8.40 -2.70
CA GLU A 45 7.37 -8.77 -1.76
C GLU A 45 6.40 -9.74 -2.45
N PRO A 46 6.13 -10.90 -1.84
CA PRO A 46 5.20 -11.86 -2.39
C PRO A 46 3.91 -11.13 -2.76
N LEU A 47 3.31 -11.48 -3.91
CA LEU A 47 2.08 -10.82 -4.38
C LEU A 47 0.98 -10.77 -3.31
N ARG A 48 0.97 -11.77 -2.42
CA ARG A 48 0.08 -11.83 -1.24
C ARG A 48 0.32 -10.69 -0.23
N VAL A 49 1.58 -10.35 0.04
CA VAL A 49 1.94 -9.24 0.93
C VAL A 49 1.50 -7.93 0.30
N ARG A 50 1.80 -7.73 -0.99
CA ARG A 50 1.36 -6.53 -1.72
C ARG A 50 -0.16 -6.37 -1.74
N ALA A 51 -0.90 -7.46 -1.98
CA ALA A 51 -2.36 -7.46 -1.94
C ALA A 51 -2.89 -7.10 -0.55
N LEU A 52 -2.33 -7.71 0.51
CA LEU A 52 -2.71 -7.41 1.88
C LEU A 52 -2.42 -5.96 2.27
N VAL A 53 -1.25 -5.42 1.88
CA VAL A 53 -0.88 -4.02 2.10
C VAL A 53 -1.88 -3.09 1.42
N MET A 54 -2.28 -3.37 0.17
CA MET A 54 -3.30 -2.58 -0.52
C MET A 54 -4.65 -2.62 0.21
N THR A 55 -5.11 -3.80 0.64
CA THR A 55 -6.37 -3.94 1.40
C THR A 55 -6.32 -3.16 2.72
N ILE A 56 -5.28 -3.37 3.54
CA ILE A 56 -5.15 -2.67 4.82
C ILE A 56 -5.03 -1.16 4.64
N SER A 57 -4.24 -0.71 3.66
CA SER A 57 -4.02 0.71 3.40
C SER A 57 -5.29 1.43 2.96
N MET A 58 -6.20 0.74 2.28
CA MET A 58 -7.47 1.33 1.84
C MET A 58 -8.59 1.21 2.89
N ASP A 59 -8.71 0.06 3.56
CA ASP A 59 -9.84 -0.21 4.43
C ASP A 59 -9.67 0.39 5.84
N LEU A 60 -8.45 0.39 6.37
CA LEU A 60 -8.21 0.83 7.75
C LEU A 60 -8.46 2.33 7.94
N PRO A 61 -7.96 3.25 7.08
CA PRO A 61 -8.24 4.68 7.24
C PRO A 61 -9.74 5.00 7.11
N LYS A 62 -10.44 4.29 6.22
CA LYS A 62 -11.89 4.45 6.04
C LYS A 62 -12.65 4.02 7.30
N GLN A 63 -12.27 2.90 7.91
CA GLN A 63 -12.88 2.44 9.16
C GLN A 63 -12.59 3.39 10.32
N ILE A 64 -11.35 3.88 10.45
CA ILE A 64 -10.96 4.86 11.47
C ILE A 64 -11.79 6.13 11.32
N LEU A 65 -11.90 6.67 10.11
CA LEU A 65 -12.67 7.87 9.85
C LEU A 65 -14.14 7.67 10.24
N ASN A 66 -14.74 6.54 9.85
CA ASN A 66 -16.13 6.23 10.17
C ASN A 66 -16.36 6.18 11.69
N VAL A 67 -15.49 5.46 12.43
CA VAL A 67 -15.57 5.36 13.89
C VAL A 67 -15.41 6.74 14.54
N GLN A 68 -14.49 7.58 14.05
CA GLN A 68 -14.32 8.94 14.56
C GLN A 68 -15.55 9.82 14.29
N THR A 69 -16.16 9.75 13.11
CA THR A 69 -17.38 10.49 12.80
C THR A 69 -18.56 10.05 13.67
N GLU A 70 -18.68 8.75 13.94
CA GLU A 70 -19.71 8.21 14.84
C GLU A 70 -19.49 8.67 16.28
N ALA A 71 -18.25 8.62 16.78
CA ALA A 71 -17.92 9.09 18.13
C ALA A 71 -18.12 10.60 18.32
N ARG A 72 -17.96 11.40 17.25
CA ARG A 72 -18.15 12.86 17.27
C ARG A 72 -19.61 13.29 17.10
N LYS A 73 -20.55 12.36 16.91
CA LYS A 73 -21.98 12.69 16.89
C LYS A 73 -22.40 13.31 18.22
N LEU A 74 -23.29 14.29 18.14
CA LEU A 74 -23.77 15.07 19.28
C LEU A 74 -24.26 14.21 20.45
N GLU A 75 -24.92 13.10 20.12
CA GLU A 75 -25.48 12.13 21.08
C GLU A 75 -24.41 11.38 21.89
N ASN A 76 -23.18 11.31 21.38
CA ASN A 76 -22.07 10.58 21.98
C ASN A 76 -21.09 11.50 22.75
N ILE A 77 -21.24 12.83 22.63
CA ILE A 77 -20.39 13.80 23.31
C ILE A 77 -20.86 13.97 24.75
N LYS A 78 -19.96 13.79 25.72
CA LYS A 78 -20.26 14.01 27.14
C LYS A 78 -20.35 15.49 27.44
N ASN A 79 -21.34 15.90 28.22
CA ASN A 79 -21.57 17.32 28.60
C ASN A 79 -20.39 17.94 29.37
N GLU A 80 -19.60 17.11 30.06
CA GLU A 80 -18.40 17.52 30.80
C GLU A 80 -17.19 17.76 29.89
N ASP A 81 -17.19 17.21 28.67
CA ASP A 81 -16.15 17.48 27.68
C ASP A 81 -16.32 18.88 27.09
N VAL A 82 -15.23 19.49 26.63
CA VAL A 82 -15.24 20.82 26.01
C VAL A 82 -16.23 20.87 24.84
N GLY A 83 -16.32 19.78 24.06
CA GLY A 83 -17.32 19.65 23.00
C GLY A 83 -18.76 19.70 23.53
N GLY A 84 -19.04 19.03 24.65
CA GLY A 84 -20.37 19.01 25.27
C GLY A 84 -20.73 20.35 25.90
N MET A 85 -19.77 21.01 26.55
CA MET A 85 -19.97 22.36 27.10
C MET A 85 -20.34 23.39 26.03
N LEU A 86 -19.67 23.34 24.86
CA LEU A 86 -19.97 24.24 23.75
C LEU A 86 -21.37 24.01 23.18
N VAL A 87 -21.79 22.75 23.09
CA VAL A 87 -23.13 22.35 22.62
C VAL A 87 -24.21 22.83 23.58
N GLU A 88 -24.04 22.63 24.89
CA GLU A 88 -25.00 23.08 25.90
C GLU A 88 -25.08 24.60 25.97
N ASN A 89 -23.95 25.30 25.83
CA ASN A 89 -23.95 26.76 25.76
C ASN A 89 -24.69 27.29 24.53
N ALA A 90 -24.58 26.63 23.38
CA ALA A 90 -25.32 26.99 22.17
C ALA A 90 -26.83 26.82 22.35
N LYS A 91 -27.28 25.68 22.90
CA LYS A 91 -28.69 25.40 23.22
C LYS A 91 -29.27 26.42 24.20
N ASN A 92 -28.54 26.74 25.26
CA ASN A 92 -28.96 27.74 26.25
C ASN A 92 -29.08 29.13 25.62
N SER A 93 -28.20 29.49 24.69
CA SER A 93 -28.31 30.77 23.98
C SER A 93 -29.53 30.85 23.06
N GLU A 94 -29.99 29.76 22.46
CA GLU A 94 -31.19 29.74 21.63
C GLU A 94 -32.46 29.84 22.48
N ALA A 95 -32.53 29.10 23.59
CA ALA A 95 -33.64 29.17 24.53
C ALA A 95 -33.86 30.59 25.11
N ILE A 96 -32.77 31.33 25.37
CA ILE A 96 -32.84 32.73 25.84
C ILE A 96 -33.39 33.66 24.75
N ARG A 97 -33.13 33.38 23.47
CA ARG A 97 -33.64 34.18 22.35
C ARG A 97 -35.13 33.95 22.12
N GLU A 98 -35.58 32.71 22.23
CA GLU A 98 -37.00 32.34 22.08
C GLU A 98 -37.87 32.92 23.20
N GLN A 99 -37.41 32.86 24.46
CA GLN A 99 -38.12 33.47 25.59
C GLN A 99 -38.25 35.00 25.50
N LYS A 100 -37.40 35.66 24.70
CA LYS A 100 -37.45 37.11 24.48
C LYS A 100 -38.37 37.53 23.33
N LEU A 101 -38.89 36.56 22.57
CA LEU A 101 -39.74 36.78 21.41
C LEU A 101 -41.21 36.41 21.64
N GLU A 102 -41.56 35.74 22.74
CA GLU A 102 -42.97 35.57 23.12
C GLU A 102 -43.49 36.82 23.87
N PRO A 103 -44.66 37.38 23.47
CA PRO A 103 -45.22 38.63 24.00
C PRO A 103 -45.87 38.51 25.38
#